data_AF-A0A1I1ANV7-F1
#
_entry.id   AF-A0A1I1ANV7-F1
#
_cell.length_a   1.000
_cell.length_b   1.000
_cell.length_c   1.000
_cell.angle_alpha   90.00
_cell.angle_beta   90.00
_cell.angle_gamma   90.00
#
_symmetry.space_group_name_H-M   'P 1'
#
loop_
_entity.id
_entity.type
_entity.pdbx_description
1 polymer ?
#
loop_
_entity_poly.entity_id
_entity_poly.type
_entity_poly.pdbx_seq_one_letter_code
_entity_poly.pdbx_strand_id
1 'polypeptide(L)'
;SMTGGGVQTPGFMGHGKHFIASKKFMKAEGGLERLVWLPKKLKEEIADAINKTAKELYDIDNFADMIADETIAEDGEALLNFLTEKGHPVLNMEPMM
;
A
#
# COMPACT_ATOMS: atom_id res chain seq x y z
N SER A 1 -0.09 22.89 0.66
CA SER A 1 -0.40 21.49 0.27
C SER A 1 0.46 21.12 -0.93
N MET A 2 0.93 19.87 -1.06
CA MET A 2 1.90 19.48 -2.10
C MET A 2 1.29 18.82 -3.36
N THR A 3 -0.02 18.54 -3.36
CA THR A 3 -0.68 17.70 -4.41
C THR A 3 -1.89 18.38 -5.07
N GLY A 4 -2.19 19.63 -4.74
CA GLY A 4 -3.38 20.36 -5.21
C GLY A 4 -3.08 21.39 -6.31
N GLY A 5 -4.14 21.94 -6.93
CA GLY A 5 -4.03 23.08 -7.86
C GLY A 5 -3.73 22.73 -9.32
N GLY A 6 -3.87 21.46 -9.72
CA GLY A 6 -3.61 21.02 -11.09
C GLY A 6 -2.12 20.93 -11.44
N VAL A 7 -1.24 21.03 -10.44
CA VAL A 7 0.21 20.86 -10.58
C VAL A 7 0.54 19.38 -10.62
N GLN A 8 1.43 18.98 -11.53
CA GLN A 8 1.98 17.62 -11.55
C GLN A 8 3.01 17.48 -10.43
N THR A 9 2.74 16.58 -9.49
CA THR A 9 3.64 16.28 -8.38
C THR A 9 4.09 14.82 -8.46
N PRO A 10 5.22 14.52 -9.12
CA PRO A 10 5.77 13.16 -9.14
C PRO A 10 5.92 12.60 -7.71
N GLY A 11 5.56 11.33 -7.52
CA GLY A 11 5.54 10.66 -6.21
C GLY A 11 4.29 10.91 -5.36
N PHE A 12 3.39 11.82 -5.76
CA PHE A 12 2.16 12.10 -5.02
C PHE A 12 0.93 12.08 -5.94
N MET A 13 -0.14 11.42 -5.48
CA MET A 13 -1.41 11.42 -6.21
C MET A 13 -2.62 11.49 -5.26
N GLY A 14 -3.66 12.19 -5.69
CA GLY A 14 -4.96 12.17 -5.03
C GLY A 14 -5.88 11.16 -5.71
N HIS A 15 -6.50 10.26 -4.94
CA HIS A 15 -7.49 9.30 -5.43
C HIS A 15 -8.58 9.03 -4.40
N GLY A 16 -9.70 8.46 -4.84
CA GLY A 16 -10.74 7.96 -3.94
C GLY A 16 -10.34 6.64 -3.28
N LYS A 17 -10.93 6.33 -2.12
CA LYS A 17 -10.60 5.11 -1.35
C LYS A 17 -10.81 3.81 -2.13
N HIS A 18 -11.85 3.74 -2.95
CA HIS A 18 -12.17 2.55 -3.75
C HIS A 18 -11.11 2.24 -4.83
N PHE A 19 -10.28 3.22 -5.20
CA PHE A 19 -9.25 3.01 -6.20
C PHE A 19 -8.08 2.16 -5.67
N ILE A 20 -7.90 2.06 -4.34
CA ILE A 20 -6.82 1.29 -3.72
C ILE A 20 -6.91 -0.20 -4.11
N ALA A 21 -8.12 -0.78 -4.06
CA ALA A 21 -8.35 -2.19 -4.43
C ALA A 21 -8.49 -2.41 -5.95
N SER A 22 -8.18 -1.41 -6.78
CA SER A 22 -8.27 -1.57 -8.23
C SER A 22 -7.11 -2.40 -8.77
N LYS A 23 -7.39 -3.32 -9.70
CA LYS A 23 -6.36 -4.01 -10.50
C LYS A 23 -5.51 -3.07 -11.37
N LYS A 24 -5.89 -1.79 -11.46
CA LYS A 24 -5.17 -0.73 -12.18
C LYS A 24 -4.46 0.24 -11.26
N PHE A 25 -4.60 0.10 -9.94
CA PHE A 25 -3.85 0.88 -8.98
C PHE A 25 -2.35 0.70 -9.24
N MET A 26 -1.63 1.80 -9.47
CA MET A 26 -0.19 1.87 -9.75
C MET A 26 0.38 0.71 -10.60
N LYS A 27 -0.36 0.27 -11.63
CA LYS A 27 -0.05 -0.98 -12.35
C LYS A 27 1.37 -1.00 -12.93
N ALA A 28 1.85 0.14 -13.43
CA ALA A 28 3.20 0.26 -13.98
C ALA A 28 4.29 0.08 -12.92
N GLU A 29 3.99 0.43 -11.67
CA GLU A 29 4.95 0.46 -10.56
C GLU A 29 4.92 -0.81 -9.68
N GLY A 30 4.11 -1.81 -10.04
CA GLY A 30 3.94 -3.05 -9.25
C GLY A 30 2.62 -3.12 -8.47
N GLY A 31 1.80 -2.06 -8.52
CA GLY A 31 0.43 -2.08 -8.05
C GLY A 31 0.27 -2.19 -6.54
N LEU A 32 -0.65 -3.07 -6.10
CA LEU A 32 -1.09 -3.11 -4.70
C LEU A 32 0.02 -3.59 -3.75
N GLU A 33 0.96 -4.42 -4.22
CA GLU A 33 2.11 -4.91 -3.41
C GLU A 33 3.05 -3.80 -2.92
N ARG A 34 2.92 -2.58 -3.47
CA ARG A 34 3.68 -1.40 -3.04
C ARG A 34 3.08 -0.69 -1.84
N LEU A 35 1.86 -1.06 -1.44
CA LEU A 35 1.19 -0.45 -0.30
C LEU A 35 1.78 -1.00 1.00
N VAL A 36 2.41 -0.13 1.79
CA VAL A 36 3.13 -0.55 3.01
C VAL A 36 2.53 0.02 4.30
N TRP A 37 1.77 1.12 4.20
CA TRP A 37 1.21 1.80 5.36
C TRP A 37 -0.16 2.41 5.03
N LEU A 38 -1.13 2.24 5.93
CA LEU A 38 -2.45 2.88 5.88
C LEU A 38 -2.95 3.20 7.29
N PRO A 39 -3.78 4.24 7.48
CA PRO A 39 -4.50 4.41 8.73
C PRO A 39 -5.38 3.19 9.03
N LYS A 40 -5.40 2.73 10.28
CA LYS A 40 -6.08 1.50 10.70
C LYS A 40 -7.55 1.47 10.28
N LYS A 41 -8.26 2.58 10.49
CA LYS A 41 -9.67 2.72 10.07
C LYS A 41 -9.85 2.48 8.56
N LEU A 42 -8.99 3.06 7.73
CA LEU A 42 -9.07 2.89 6.28
C LEU A 42 -8.73 1.45 5.88
N LYS A 43 -7.71 0.87 6.53
CA LYS A 43 -7.31 -0.54 6.34
C LYS A 43 -8.47 -1.49 6.63
N GLU A 44 -9.14 -1.33 7.76
CA GLU A 44 -10.32 -2.11 8.15
C GLU A 44 -11.48 -1.95 7.16
N GLU A 45 -11.74 -0.72 6.68
CA GLU A 45 -12.82 -0.45 5.69
C GLU A 45 -12.59 -1.15 4.34
N ILE A 46 -11.34 -1.37 3.93
CA ILE A 46 -11.01 -1.90 2.59
C ILE A 46 -10.37 -3.29 2.62
N ALA A 47 -10.16 -3.88 3.81
CA ALA A 47 -9.43 -5.13 4.03
C ALA A 47 -9.91 -6.25 3.10
N ASP A 48 -11.22 -6.48 3.03
CA ASP A 48 -11.82 -7.52 2.18
C ASP A 48 -11.50 -7.30 0.69
N ALA A 49 -11.55 -6.04 0.24
CA ALA A 49 -11.33 -5.68 -1.16
C ALA A 49 -9.84 -5.80 -1.53
N ILE A 50 -8.92 -5.40 -0.65
CA ILE A 50 -7.48 -5.51 -0.89
C ILE A 50 -7.03 -6.97 -0.81
N ASN A 51 -7.51 -7.77 0.14
CA ASN A 51 -7.18 -9.19 0.26
C ASN A 51 -7.68 -9.97 -0.95
N LYS A 52 -8.91 -9.72 -1.40
CA LYS A 52 -9.43 -10.33 -2.64
C LYS A 52 -8.55 -9.98 -3.85
N THR A 53 -8.17 -8.72 -4.00
CA THR A 53 -7.36 -8.27 -5.13
C THR A 53 -5.94 -8.85 -5.05
N ALA A 54 -5.37 -8.90 -3.85
CA ALA A 54 -4.05 -9.47 -3.63
C ALA A 54 -4.03 -10.98 -3.90
N LYS A 55 -5.07 -11.70 -3.49
CA LYS A 55 -5.24 -13.12 -3.81
C LYS A 55 -5.36 -13.37 -5.30
N GLU A 56 -6.14 -12.56 -6.00
CA GLU A 56 -6.35 -12.70 -7.46
C GLU A 56 -5.10 -12.37 -8.28
N LEU A 57 -4.28 -11.42 -7.85
CA LEU A 57 -3.13 -10.93 -8.64
C LEU A 57 -1.80 -11.56 -8.24
N TYR A 58 -1.63 -11.86 -6.96
CA TYR A 58 -0.33 -12.21 -6.36
C TYR A 58 -0.39 -13.48 -5.49
N ASP A 59 -1.55 -14.13 -5.38
CA ASP A 59 -1.80 -15.32 -4.56
C ASP A 59 -1.57 -15.12 -3.04
N ILE A 60 -1.74 -13.89 -2.55
CA ILE A 60 -1.58 -13.54 -1.13
C ILE A 60 -2.96 -13.43 -0.45
N ASP A 61 -3.24 -14.28 0.54
CA ASP A 61 -4.54 -14.30 1.22
C ASP A 61 -4.74 -13.15 2.22
N ASN A 62 -3.72 -12.82 3.02
CA ASN A 62 -3.82 -11.86 4.13
C ASN A 62 -2.94 -10.62 3.92
N PHE A 63 -3.00 -10.04 2.72
CA PHE A 63 -2.17 -8.88 2.37
C PHE A 63 -2.40 -7.68 3.31
N ALA A 64 -3.64 -7.47 3.77
CA ALA A 64 -3.98 -6.43 4.74
C ALA A 64 -3.14 -6.50 6.02
N ASP A 65 -2.78 -7.71 6.48
CA ASP A 65 -1.99 -7.91 7.71
C ASP A 65 -0.50 -7.61 7.53
N MET A 66 -0.06 -7.51 6.28
CA MET A 66 1.31 -7.13 5.93
C MET A 66 1.47 -5.60 5.87
N ILE A 67 0.37 -4.83 5.87
CA ILE A 67 0.36 -3.37 5.82
C ILE A 67 0.36 -2.79 7.24
N ALA A 68 1.35 -1.96 7.54
CA ALA A 68 1.45 -1.26 8.81
C ALA A 68 0.36 -0.17 8.96
N ASP A 69 0.12 0.23 10.19
CA ASP A 69 -0.76 1.35 10.54
C ASP A 69 -0.16 2.15 11.71
N GLU A 70 -0.86 3.19 12.13
CA GLU A 70 -0.45 4.06 13.24
C GLU A 70 -0.28 3.34 14.58
N THR A 71 -0.84 2.13 14.74
CA THR A 71 -0.69 1.33 15.97
C THR A 71 0.55 0.42 15.94
N ILE A 72 1.20 0.31 14.79
CA ILE A 72 2.35 -0.57 14.54
C ILE A 72 3.62 0.25 14.33
N ALA A 73 3.55 1.30 13.49
CA ALA A 73 4.72 2.11 13.14
C ALA A 73 4.32 3.58 12.95
N GLU A 74 4.98 4.46 13.71
CA GLU A 74 4.85 5.91 13.60
C GLU A 74 6.04 6.56 12.88
N ASP A 75 7.12 5.80 12.64
CA ASP A 75 8.32 6.25 11.94
C ASP A 75 8.82 5.21 10.91
N GLY A 76 9.76 5.64 10.07
CA GLY A 76 10.30 4.82 8.98
C GLY A 76 11.13 3.62 9.44
N GLU A 77 11.77 3.69 10.61
CA GLU A 77 12.59 2.60 11.13
C GLU A 77 11.71 1.48 11.69
N ALA A 78 10.69 1.84 12.48
CA ALA A 78 9.66 0.94 12.96
C ALA A 78 8.92 0.28 11.78
N LEU A 79 8.58 1.06 10.74
CA LEU A 79 7.95 0.54 9.54
C LEU A 79 8.84 -0.48 8.83
N LEU A 80 10.12 -0.18 8.61
CA LEU A 80 11.05 -1.09 7.94
C LEU A 80 11.21 -2.41 8.71
N ASN A 81 11.32 -2.33 10.04
CA ASN A 81 11.40 -3.52 10.89
C ASN A 81 10.16 -4.39 10.77
N PHE A 82 8.96 -3.79 10.82
CA PHE A 82 7.70 -4.50 10.65
C PHE A 82 7.59 -5.18 9.27
N LEU A 83 7.93 -4.46 8.20
CA LEU A 83 7.90 -5.01 6.84
C LEU A 83 8.87 -6.19 6.69
N THR A 84 10.03 -6.11 7.34
CA THR A 84 11.03 -7.18 7.36
C THR A 84 10.53 -8.41 8.12
N GLU A 85 9.93 -8.20 9.30
CA GLU A 85 9.34 -9.28 10.10
C GLU A 85 8.21 -10.00 9.36
N LYS A 86 7.36 -9.24 8.66
CA LYS A 86 6.26 -9.79 7.86
C LYS A 86 6.69 -10.38 6.52
N GLY A 87 7.92 -10.14 6.07
CA GLY A 87 8.38 -10.54 4.75
C GLY A 87 7.58 -9.86 3.62
N HIS A 88 7.33 -8.56 3.75
CA HIS A 88 6.51 -7.80 2.82
C HIS A 88 7.07 -7.87 1.38
N PRO A 89 6.23 -8.11 0.34
CA PRO A 89 6.70 -8.30 -1.04
C PRO A 89 7.55 -7.13 -1.55
N VAL A 90 7.24 -5.90 -1.11
CA VAL A 90 8.00 -4.68 -1.43
C VAL A 90 9.52 -4.79 -1.26
N LEU A 91 9.98 -5.62 -0.30
CA LEU A 91 11.41 -5.77 0.00
C LEU A 91 12.18 -6.49 -1.12
N ASN A 92 11.48 -7.26 -1.96
CA ASN A 92 12.05 -8.02 -3.06
C ASN A 92 11.73 -7.41 -4.43
N MET A 93 11.02 -6.28 -4.47
CA MET A 93 10.66 -5.61 -5.72
C MET A 93 11.78 -4.67 -6.18
N GLU A 94 11.82 -4.38 -7.49
CA GLU A 94 12.75 -3.38 -8.00
C GLU A 94 12.50 -2.00 -7.36
N PRO A 95 13.55 -1.20 -7.11
CA PRO A 95 13.39 0.16 -6.59
C PRO A 95 12.52 1.02 -7.49
N MET A 96 11.63 1.83 -6.89
CA MET A 96 10.92 2.90 -7.60
C MET A 96 11.89 4.08 -7.81
N MET A 97 11.85 4.71 -8.99
CA MET A 97 12.63 5.91 -9.34
C MET A 97 11.72 7.08 -9.67
#